data_AF-Q71J25-F1
#
_entry.id   AF-Q71J25-F1
#
_cell.length_a   1.000
_cell.length_b   1.000
_cell.length_c   1.000
_cell.angle_alpha   90.00
_cell.angle_beta   90.00
_cell.angle_gamma   90.00
#
_symmetry.space_group_name_H-M   'P 1'
#
loop_
_entity.id
_entity.type
_entity.pdbx_description
1 polymer ?
#
loop_
_entity_poly.entity_id
_entity_poly.type
_entity_poly.pdbx_seq_one_letter_code
_entity_poly.pdbx_strand_id
1 'polypeptide(L)' 'VAIEYDPNRSANIALLHYTDGTKAYILAPKGLTVGSWVESGADADIKVGNALPLKNIPTGTEVHNIELKPGKGGQIARSA' A
#
# COMPACT_ATOMS: atom_id res chain seq x y z
N VAL A 1 11.70 3.43 3.17
CA VAL A 1 13.01 4.09 2.90
C VAL A 1 12.83 5.58 2.74
N ALA A 2 11.96 6.03 1.84
CA ALA A 2 11.67 7.44 1.61
C ALA A 2 10.20 7.59 1.17
N ILE A 3 9.70 8.82 1.22
CA ILE A 3 8.44 9.24 0.60
C ILE A 3 8.80 10.31 -0.43
N GLU A 4 8.37 10.11 -1.67
CA GLU A 4 8.80 10.87 -2.84
C GLU A 4 7.59 11.41 -3.60
N TYR A 5 7.77 12.55 -4.26
CA TYR A 5 6.80 13.10 -5.19
C TYR A 5 6.87 12.37 -6.53
N ASP A 6 5.72 12.05 -7.14
CA ASP A 6 5.67 11.49 -8.50
C ASP A 6 4.82 12.39 -9.41
N PRO A 7 5.37 12.96 -10.50
CA PRO A 7 4.63 13.87 -11.37
C PRO A 7 3.51 13.21 -12.18
N ASN A 8 3.47 11.88 -12.28
CA ASN A 8 2.48 11.14 -13.08
C ASN A 8 1.20 10.80 -12.29
N ARG A 9 1.09 11.23 -11.04
CA ARG A 9 -0.06 10.97 -10.17
C ARG A 9 -0.19 12.04 -9.09
N SER A 10 -1.37 12.15 -8.49
CA SER A 10 -1.60 13.13 -7.43
C SER A 10 -1.07 12.69 -6.06
N ALA A 11 -1.05 11.38 -5.77
CA ALA A 11 -0.56 10.85 -4.51
C ALA A 11 0.97 10.68 -4.52
N ASN A 12 1.62 10.98 -3.39
CA ASN A 12 3.03 10.64 -3.18
C ASN A 12 3.25 9.12 -3.25
N ILE A 13 4.50 8.71 -3.48
CA ILE A 13 4.91 7.31 -3.44
C ILE A 13 5.91 7.03 -2.33
N ALA A 14 5.84 5.83 -1.77
CA ALA A 14 6.80 5.37 -0.78
C ALA A 14 7.75 4.35 -1.41
N LEU A 15 9.06 4.58 -1.25
CA LEU A 15 10.09 3.64 -1.62
C LEU A 15 10.26 2.60 -0.51
N LEU A 16 9.97 1.35 -0.83
CA LEU A 16 10.16 0.20 0.03
C LEU A 16 11.50 -0.48 -0.27
N HIS A 17 12.07 -1.09 0.75
CA HIS A 17 13.23 -1.98 0.65
C HIS A 17 12.85 -3.27 1.35
N TYR A 18 12.71 -4.33 0.57
CA TYR A 18 12.39 -5.66 1.06
C TYR A 18 13.63 -6.28 1.71
N THR A 19 13.41 -7.27 2.54
CA THR A 19 14.48 -8.01 3.25
C THR A 19 15.37 -8.80 2.29
N ASP A 20 14.91 -9.08 1.08
CA ASP A 20 15.66 -9.74 0.01
C ASP A 20 16.54 -8.77 -0.82
N GLY A 21 16.53 -7.48 -0.49
CA GLY A 21 17.29 -6.43 -1.19
C GLY A 21 16.52 -5.76 -2.34
N THR A 22 15.34 -6.25 -2.70
CA THR A 22 14.51 -5.67 -3.76
C THR A 22 13.96 -4.31 -3.31
N LYS A 23 13.84 -3.37 -4.26
CA LYS A 23 13.17 -2.09 -4.04
C LYS A 23 11.92 -2.00 -4.88
N ALA A 24 10.84 -1.49 -4.30
CA ALA A 24 9.61 -1.22 -5.03
C ALA A 24 8.94 0.05 -4.52
N TYR A 25 8.08 0.62 -5.36
CA TYR A 25 7.23 1.74 -4.98
C TYR A 25 5.81 1.28 -4.69
N ILE A 26 5.20 1.89 -3.68
CA ILE A 26 3.77 1.85 -3.43
C ILE A 26 3.21 3.28 -3.41
N LEU A 27 1.90 3.43 -3.55
CA LEU A 27 1.26 4.69 -3.18
C LEU A 27 1.50 4.92 -1.69
N ALA A 28 1.87 6.14 -1.30
CA ALA A 28 2.10 6.47 0.11
C ALA A 28 0.74 6.73 0.79
N PRO A 29 0.26 5.83 1.67
CA PRO A 29 -0.98 6.07 2.38
C PRO A 29 -0.78 7.14 3.46
N LYS A 30 -1.88 7.80 3.81
CA LYS A 30 -1.90 8.77 4.90
C LYS A 30 -1.44 8.12 6.21
N GLY A 31 -0.47 8.75 6.88
CA GLY A 31 0.06 8.28 8.16
C GLY A 31 1.24 7.30 8.05
N LEU A 32 1.62 6.85 6.84
CA LEU A 32 2.86 6.08 6.68
C LEU A 32 4.07 6.98 6.92
N THR A 33 4.99 6.52 7.76
CA THR A 33 6.23 7.24 8.08
C THR A 33 7.46 6.45 7.61
N VAL A 34 8.54 7.17 7.32
CA VAL A 34 9.82 6.54 6.97
C VAL A 34 10.31 5.69 8.16
N GLY A 35 10.67 4.44 7.87
CA GLY A 35 11.09 3.47 8.89
C GLY A 35 9.99 2.52 9.36
N SER A 36 8.72 2.79 8.98
CA SER A 36 7.62 1.85 9.22
C SER A 36 7.84 0.53 8.48
N TRP A 37 7.52 -0.58 9.14
CA TRP A 37 7.42 -1.90 8.53
C TRP A 37 6.04 -2.05 7.87
N VAL A 38 6.04 -2.53 6.64
CA VAL A 38 4.84 -2.82 5.86
C VAL A 38 4.96 -4.21 5.26
N GLU A 39 3.83 -4.89 5.18
CA GLU A 39 3.74 -6.28 4.74
C GLU A 39 2.53 -6.50 3.83
N SER A 40 2.63 -7.50 2.98
CA SER A 40 1.57 -7.91 2.06
C SER A 40 1.35 -9.41 2.23
N GLY A 41 0.11 -9.82 2.48
CA GLY A 41 -0.20 -11.22 2.70
C GLY A 41 -1.58 -11.45 3.31
N ALA A 42 -2.02 -12.70 3.31
CA ALA A 42 -3.27 -13.09 3.97
C ALA A 42 -3.21 -12.94 5.50
N ASP A 43 -2.02 -13.12 6.07
CA ASP A 43 -1.76 -13.15 7.51
C ASP A 43 -1.19 -11.83 8.04
N ALA A 44 -1.16 -10.79 7.21
CA ALA A 44 -0.69 -9.48 7.64
C ALA A 44 -1.62 -8.87 8.71
N ASP A 45 -1.08 -7.95 9.50
CA ASP A 45 -1.87 -7.17 10.45
C ASP A 45 -2.66 -6.07 9.74
N ILE A 46 -3.78 -5.66 10.33
CA ILE A 46 -4.52 -4.47 9.90
C ILE A 46 -3.79 -3.21 10.38
N LYS A 47 -2.80 -2.77 9.59
CA LYS A 47 -1.97 -1.58 9.84
C LYS A 47 -1.84 -0.73 8.59
N VAL A 48 -1.56 0.55 8.77
CA VAL A 48 -1.34 1.50 7.66
C VAL A 48 -0.17 1.02 6.79
N GLY A 49 -0.42 0.90 5.48
CA GLY A 49 0.56 0.46 4.50
C GLY A 49 0.53 -1.04 4.20
N ASN A 50 -0.15 -1.86 5.02
CA ASN A 50 -0.29 -3.28 4.75
C ASN A 50 -1.32 -3.56 3.65
N ALA A 51 -1.11 -4.63 2.90
CA ALA A 51 -2.00 -5.08 1.84
C ALA A 51 -2.48 -6.52 2.07
N LEU A 52 -3.80 -6.71 2.05
CA LEU A 52 -4.44 -8.00 2.34
C LEU A 52 -5.63 -8.26 1.41
N PRO A 53 -6.03 -9.52 1.21
CA PRO A 53 -7.31 -9.84 0.57
C PRO A 53 -8.48 -9.21 1.35
N LEU A 54 -9.43 -8.59 0.64
CA LEU A 54 -10.60 -7.92 1.25
C LEU A 54 -11.37 -8.79 2.25
N LYS A 55 -11.46 -10.12 1.99
CA LYS A 55 -12.11 -11.08 2.89
C LYS A 55 -11.49 -11.15 4.29
N ASN A 56 -10.25 -10.72 4.46
CA ASN A 56 -9.52 -10.74 5.73
C ASN A 56 -9.55 -9.36 6.43
N ILE A 57 -10.19 -8.35 5.82
CA ILE A 57 -10.26 -6.99 6.37
C ILE A 57 -11.59 -6.81 7.11
N PRO A 58 -11.58 -6.34 8.37
CA PRO A 58 -12.80 -6.06 9.12
C PRO A 58 -13.69 -5.03 8.42
N THR A 59 -15.00 -5.25 8.43
CA THR A 59 -15.98 -4.30 7.91
C THR A 59 -15.86 -2.96 8.63
N GLY A 60 -15.92 -1.86 7.87
CA GLY A 60 -15.77 -0.50 8.39
C GLY A 60 -14.33 0.03 8.38
N THR A 61 -13.34 -0.79 8.01
CA THR A 61 -11.95 -0.33 7.81
C THR A 61 -11.84 0.52 6.55
N GLU A 62 -11.20 1.70 6.66
CA GLU A 62 -10.85 2.51 5.50
C GLU A 62 -9.71 1.86 4.71
N VAL A 63 -9.92 1.63 3.42
CA VAL A 63 -8.97 0.98 2.51
C VAL A 63 -8.81 1.78 1.22
N HIS A 64 -7.72 1.55 0.50
CA HIS A 64 -7.41 2.21 -0.78
C HIS A 64 -6.74 1.21 -1.75
N ASN A 65 -6.52 1.64 -3.00
CA ASN A 65 -5.82 0.86 -4.03
C ASN A 65 -6.42 -0.54 -4.29
N ILE A 66 -7.75 -0.61 -4.42
CA ILE A 66 -8.52 -1.87 -4.48
C ILE A 66 -8.48 -2.46 -5.89
N GLU A 67 -8.29 -3.79 -5.98
CA GLU A 67 -8.42 -4.53 -7.24
C GLU A 67 -9.90 -4.76 -7.60
N LEU A 68 -10.28 -4.53 -8.88
CA LEU A 68 -11.65 -4.84 -9.34
C LEU A 68 -11.85 -6.34 -9.55
N LYS A 69 -10.77 -7.06 -9.88
CA LYS A 69 -10.73 -8.52 -10.01
C LYS A 69 -9.44 -9.02 -9.37
N PRO A 70 -9.46 -10.19 -8.69
CA PRO A 70 -8.26 -10.74 -8.06
C PRO A 70 -7.08 -10.83 -9.04
N GLY A 71 -5.94 -10.27 -8.64
CA GLY A 71 -4.67 -10.29 -9.39
C GLY A 71 -4.60 -9.32 -10.57
N LYS A 72 -5.56 -8.40 -10.72
CA LYS A 72 -5.51 -7.36 -11.78
C LYS A 72 -4.83 -6.06 -11.34
N GLY A 73 -4.32 -6.00 -10.11
CA GLY A 73 -3.74 -4.80 -9.54
C GLY A 73 -4.78 -3.79 -9.11
N GLY A 74 -4.36 -2.84 -8.28
CA GLY A 74 -5.22 -1.77 -7.77
C GLY A 74 -5.72 -0.85 -8.88
N GLN A 75 -7.04 -0.67 -8.95
CA GLN A 75 -7.72 0.14 -9.96
C GLN A 75 -8.63 1.22 -9.34
N ILE A 76 -9.09 1.02 -8.10
CA ILE A 76 -10.03 1.92 -7.41
C ILE A 76 -9.33 2.61 -6.23
N ALA A 77 -9.72 3.86 -5.95
CA ALA A 77 -9.23 4.67 -4.84
C ALA A 77 -7.69 4.83 -4.82
N ARG A 78 -7.13 5.45 -5.86
CA ARG A 78 -5.68 5.64 -6.05
C ARG A 78 -5.20 7.09 -6.01
N SER A 79 -6.14 8.04 -6.09
CA SER A 79 -5.85 9.47 -6.11
C SER A 79 -5.72 10.02 -4.68
N ALA A 80 -5.00 11.14 -4.55
CA ALA A 80 -4.95 11.95 -3.33
C ALA A 80 -6.29 12.60 -2.98
#